data_AF-A0AAV6BW12-F1
#
_entry.id   AF-A0AAV6BW12-F1
#
_cell.length_a   1.000
_cell.length_b   1.000
_cell.length_c   1.000
_cell.angle_alpha   90.00
_cell.angle_beta   90.00
_cell.angle_gamma   90.00
#
_symmetry.space_group_name_H-M   'P 1'
#
loop_
_entity.id
_entity.type
_entity.pdbx_description
1 polymer ?
#
loop_
_entity_poly.entity_id
_entity_poly.type
_entity_poly.pdbx_seq_one_letter_code
_entity_poly.pdbx_strand_id
1 'polypeptide(L)' 'MSPRLPELVGRVMIDPEFLETLQRAPEPIFAEYELSEDERATVLSALARLGQASGTQRASAFRTALIRRVAT' A
#
# COMPACT_ATOMS: atom_id res chain seq x y z
N MET A 1 10.79 18.45 1.46
CA MET A 1 10.65 17.26 2.32
C MET A 1 10.05 16.18 1.46
N SER A 2 10.69 15.01 1.37
CA SER A 2 10.12 13.89 0.63
C SER A 2 8.98 13.27 1.45
N PRO A 3 7.88 12.82 0.82
CA PRO A 3 6.78 12.17 1.50
C PRO A 3 7.23 10.85 2.13
N ARG A 4 6.60 10.44 3.25
CA ARG A 4 6.94 9.23 4.01
C ARG A 4 5.84 8.18 3.86
N LEU A 5 5.99 7.06 4.58
CA LEU A 5 5.03 5.96 4.56
C LEU A 5 3.57 6.39 4.82
N PRO A 6 3.26 7.28 5.79
CA PRO A 6 1.88 7.71 6.03
C PRO A 6 1.23 8.38 4.81
N GLU A 7 1.99 9.20 4.07
CA GLU A 7 1.52 9.86 2.86
C GLU A 7 1.28 8.86 1.72
N LEU A 8 2.14 7.85 1.59
CA LEU A 8 1.94 6.75 0.63
C LEU A 8 0.65 6.00 0.94
N VAL A 9 0.46 5.61 2.21
CA VAL A 9 -0.73 4.89 2.67
C VAL A 9 -1.98 5.74 2.48
N GLY A 10 -1.93 7.02 2.83
CA GLY A 10 -3.03 7.96 2.63
C GLY A 10 -3.45 8.05 1.16
N ARG A 11 -2.48 8.13 0.25
CA ARG A 11 -2.76 8.18 -1.20
C ARG A 11 -3.37 6.88 -1.71
N VAL A 12 -2.84 5.72 -1.31
CA VAL A 12 -3.43 4.41 -1.64
C VAL A 12 -4.89 4.29 -1.17
N MET A 13 -5.24 4.90 -0.04
CA MET A 13 -6.60 4.83 0.51
C MET A 13 -7.63 5.65 -0.26
N ILE A 14 -7.21 6.72 -0.95
CA ILE A 14 -8.11 7.65 -1.63
C ILE A 14 -8.04 7.56 -3.15
N ASP A 15 -6.97 6.97 -3.69
CA ASP A 15 -6.67 6.93 -5.12
C ASP A 15 -6.48 5.46 -5.57
N PRO A 16 -7.55 4.84 -6.12
CA PRO A 16 -7.47 3.45 -6.60
C PRO A 16 -6.59 3.31 -7.83
N GLU A 17 -6.46 4.34 -8.68
CA GLU A 17 -5.58 4.32 -9.86
C GLU A 17 -4.11 4.36 -9.44
N PHE A 18 -3.80 5.10 -8.37
CA PHE A 18 -2.49 5.06 -7.74
C PHE A 18 -2.16 3.67 -7.19
N LEU A 19 -3.12 2.99 -6.55
CA LEU A 19 -2.91 1.63 -6.06
C LEU A 19 -2.62 0.65 -7.21
N GLU A 20 -3.32 0.76 -8.36
CA GLU A 20 -3.02 -0.08 -9.52
C GLU A 20 -1.63 0.19 -10.09
N THR A 21 -1.22 1.47 -10.14
CA THR A 21 0.12 1.88 -10.57
C THR A 21 1.19 1.35 -9.62
N LEU A 22 0.96 1.44 -8.31
CA LEU A 22 1.82 0.93 -7.25
C LEU A 22 1.93 -0.60 -7.28
N GLN A 23 0.87 -1.33 -7.61
CA GLN A 23 0.92 -2.78 -7.81
C GLN A 23 1.74 -3.17 -9.06
N ARG A 24 1.67 -2.36 -10.12
CA ARG A 24 2.37 -2.64 -11.39
C ARG A 24 3.86 -2.29 -11.31
N ALA A 25 4.21 -1.18 -10.66
CA ALA A 25 5.57 -0.66 -10.61
C ALA A 25 5.87 0.03 -9.26
N PRO A 26 6.15 -0.74 -8.19
CA PRO A 26 6.40 -0.18 -6.87
C PRO A 26 7.76 0.53 -6.73
N GLU A 27 8.80 0.02 -7.38
CA GLU A 27 10.17 0.58 -7.31
C GLU A 27 10.29 2.06 -7.70
N PRO A 28 9.77 2.52 -8.86
CA PRO A 28 9.86 3.94 -9.21
C PRO A 28 9.08 4.83 -8.23
N ILE A 29 7.95 4.34 -7.69
CA ILE A 29 7.18 5.09 -6.69
C ILE A 29 7.97 5.17 -5.39
N PHE A 30 8.56 4.09 -4.89
CA PHE A 30 9.35 4.13 -3.66
C PHE A 30 10.56 5.06 -3.73
N ALA A 31 11.09 5.34 -4.92
CA ALA A 31 12.15 6.34 -5.09
C ALA A 31 11.68 7.78 -4.81
N GLU A 32 10.38 8.05 -4.93
CA GLU A 32 9.77 9.35 -4.61
C GLU A 32 9.50 9.54 -3.11
N TYR A 33 9.59 8.46 -2.32
CA TYR A 33 9.29 8.46 -0.89
C TYR A 33 10.54 8.16 -0.06
N GLU A 34 10.60 8.75 1.13
CA GLU A 34 11.66 8.49 2.10
C GLU A 34 11.32 7.23 2.91
N LEU A 35 11.45 6.07 2.26
CA LEU A 35 11.17 4.75 2.84
C LEU A 35 12.47 3.99 3.11
N SER A 36 12.60 3.47 4.33
CA SER A 36 13.58 2.45 4.69
C SER A 36 13.31 1.12 3.98
N GLU A 37 14.31 0.24 3.93
CA GLU A 37 14.17 -1.10 3.35
C GLU A 37 13.07 -1.92 4.04
N ASP A 38 12.94 -1.81 5.36
CA ASP A 38 11.89 -2.48 6.14
C ASP A 38 10.49 -1.97 5.76
N GLU A 39 10.33 -0.67 5.55
CA GLU A 39 9.07 -0.08 5.12
C GLU A 39 8.71 -0.52 3.69
N ARG A 40 9.69 -0.52 2.78
CA ARG A 40 9.50 -1.02 1.41
C ARG A 40 9.08 -2.49 1.41
N ALA A 41 9.77 -3.34 2.18
CA ALA A 41 9.42 -4.74 2.33
C ALA A 41 8.00 -4.94 2.89
N THR A 42 7.62 -4.11 3.87
CA THR A 42 6.27 -4.12 4.44
C THR A 42 5.21 -3.78 3.39
N VAL A 43 5.42 -2.72 2.60
CA VAL A 43 4.50 -2.32 1.54
C VAL A 43 4.40 -3.38 0.44
N LEU A 44 5.51 -3.95 -0.01
CA LEU A 44 5.52 -5.05 -0.99
C LEU A 44 4.75 -6.27 -0.48
N SER A 45 4.94 -6.63 0.79
CA SER A 45 4.22 -7.73 1.42
C SER A 45 2.70 -7.46 1.50
N ALA A 46 2.30 -6.21 1.71
CA ALA A 46 0.89 -5.81 1.68
C ALA A 46 0.31 -5.85 0.26
N LEU A 47 1.03 -5.32 -0.73
CA LEU A 47 0.65 -5.36 -2.15
C LEU A 47 0.48 -6.78 -2.66
N ALA A 48 1.39 -7.70 -2.30
CA ALA A 48 1.29 -9.10 -2.65
C ALA A 48 0.01 -9.74 -2.09
N ARG A 49 -0.35 -9.46 -0.83
CA ARG A 49 -1.60 -9.95 -0.21
C ARG A 49 -2.84 -9.37 -0.90
N LEU A 50 -2.77 -8.12 -1.38
CA LEU A 50 -3.85 -7.49 -2.13
C LEU A 50 -4.03 -8.10 -3.52
N GLY A 51 -2.94 -8.37 -4.24
CA GLY A 51 -2.99 -9.00 -5.57
C GLY A 51 -3.63 -10.40 -5.56
N GLN A 52 -3.50 -11.13 -4.45
CA GLN A 52 -4.12 -12.46 -4.26
C GLN A 52 -5.63 -12.42 -3.97
N ALA A 53 -6.21 -11.25 -3.65
CA ALA A 53 -7.66 -11.10 -3.52
C ALA A 53 -8.26 -10.70 -4.88
N SER A 54 -9.30 -11.38 -5.34
CA SER A 54 -10.06 -11.01 -6.54
C SER A 54 -10.72 -9.63 -6.38
N GLY A 55 -10.91 -8.89 -7.48
CA GLY A 55 -11.19 -7.44 -7.47
C GLY A 55 -12.32 -6.94 -6.55
N THR A 56 -13.35 -7.75 -6.30
CA THR A 56 -14.48 -7.39 -5.40
C THR A 56 -14.18 -7.67 -3.92
N GLN A 57 -13.27 -8.60 -3.62
CA GLN A 57 -12.86 -8.98 -2.25
C GLN A 57 -11.67 -8.16 -1.74
N ARG A 58 -10.92 -7.53 -2.66
CA ARG A 58 -9.68 -6.78 -2.39
C ARG A 58 -9.89 -5.56 -1.47
N ALA A 59 -10.90 -4.74 -1.75
CA ALA A 59 -11.22 -3.56 -0.94
C ALA A 59 -11.74 -3.93 0.48
N SER A 60 -12.54 -5.00 0.58
CA SER A 60 -13.05 -5.50 1.86
C SER A 60 -11.94 -6.14 2.72
N ALA A 61 -11.06 -6.94 2.10
CA ALA A 61 -9.91 -7.54 2.77
C ALA A 61 -8.91 -6.48 3.26
N PHE A 62 -8.64 -5.46 2.43
CA PHE A 62 -7.76 -4.34 2.80
C PHE A 62 -8.33 -3.54 3.97
N ARG A 63 -9.61 -3.15 3.90
CA ARG A 63 -10.30 -2.43 4.98
C ARG A 63 -10.28 -3.23 6.29
N THR A 64 -10.53 -4.53 6.22
CA THR A 64 -10.51 -5.41 7.39
C THR A 64 -9.12 -5.52 8.01
N ALA A 65 -8.08 -5.66 7.18
CA ALA A 65 -6.69 -5.75 7.65
C ALA A 65 -6.21 -4.45 8.31
N LEU A 66 -6.56 -3.29 7.73
CA LEU A 66 -6.21 -1.98 8.30
C LEU A 66 -6.93 -1.70 9.63
N ILE A 67 -8.24 -1.98 9.73
CA ILE A 67 -9.00 -1.80 10.98
C ILE A 67 -8.40 -2.66 12.10
N ARG A 68 -8.02 -3.91 11.78
CA ARG A 68 -7.48 -4.84 12.77
C ARG A 68 -6.11 -4.44 13.31
N ARG A 69 -5.28 -3.77 12.49
CA ARG A 69 -3.93 -3.33 12.86
C ARG A 69 -3.93 -2.03 13.69
N VAL A 70 -4.97 -1.20 13.58
CA VAL A 70 -5.13 0.04 14.38
C VAL A 70 -5.76 -0.25 15.74
N ALA A 71 -6.51 -1.34 15.87
CA ALA A 71 -7.16 -1.74 17.13
C ALA A 71 -6.25 -2.53 18.11
N THR A 72 -5.00 -2.80 17.72
CA THR A 72 -3.97 -3.47 18.54
C THR A 72 -2.75 -2.57 18.67
#